data_AF-A0A535FSJ9-F1
#
_entry.id   AF-A0A535FSJ9-F1
#
_cell.length_a   1.000
_cell.length_b   1.000
_cell.length_c   1.000
_cell.angle_alpha   90.00
_cell.angle_beta   90.00
_cell.angle_gamma   90.00
#
_symmetry.space_group_name_H-M   'P 1'
#
loop_
_entity.id
_entity.type
_entity.pdbx_description
1 polymer ?
#
loop_
_entity_poly.entity_id
_entity_poly.type
_entity_poly.pdbx_seq_one_letter_code
_entity_poly.pdbx_strand_id
1 'polypeptide(L)'
;MDDGLLDVVIYKTFSKFEYMRHAISITQGRRIFQPKITHRRVKSLRISADHPVEIQADGLPHGHTPAVVRVVPGALSVRVPTTNVPGLHEEFYIEANPDLETSSLNRR
;
A
#
# COMPACT_ATOMS: atom_id res chain seq x y z
N MET A 1 -4.20 -14.01 0.13
CA MET A 1 -4.63 -12.98 1.13
C MET A 1 -4.55 -13.55 2.56
N ASP A 2 -3.76 -14.60 2.76
CA ASP A 2 -3.73 -15.48 3.93
C ASP A 2 -2.34 -15.55 4.56
N ASP A 3 -1.41 -14.69 4.10
CA ASP A 3 -0.04 -14.59 4.61
C ASP A 3 0.03 -14.01 6.04
N GLY A 4 -1.10 -13.51 6.56
CA GLY A 4 -1.20 -12.96 7.91
C GLY A 4 -0.44 -11.64 8.08
N LEU A 5 -0.18 -10.93 6.99
CA LEU A 5 0.49 -9.63 6.98
C LEU A 5 -0.49 -8.52 6.58
N LEU A 6 -0.18 -7.32 7.03
CA LEU A 6 -0.84 -6.08 6.65
C LEU A 6 0.09 -5.32 5.71
N ASP A 7 -0.38 -5.04 4.51
CA ASP A 7 0.26 -4.12 3.57
C ASP A 7 0.00 -2.67 4.01
N VAL A 8 1.08 -1.95 4.31
CA VAL A 8 1.06 -0.57 4.80
C VAL A 8 1.72 0.32 3.77
N VAL A 9 0.93 1.22 3.20
CA VAL A 9 1.41 2.23 2.25
C VAL A 9 1.44 3.59 2.93
N ILE A 10 2.62 4.19 3.01
CA ILE A 10 2.86 5.47 3.67
C ILE A 10 3.21 6.51 2.60
N TYR A 11 2.40 7.56 2.52
CA TYR A 11 2.64 8.70 1.66
C TYR A 11 3.33 9.80 2.47
N LYS A 12 4.57 10.16 2.11
CA LYS A 12 5.33 11.22 2.77
C LYS A 12 5.27 12.51 1.95
N THR A 13 5.14 13.66 2.62
CA THR A 13 5.30 15.01 2.04
C THR A 13 4.53 15.25 0.73
N PHE A 14 3.24 14.91 0.73
CA PHE A 14 2.30 15.39 -0.29
C PHE A 14 1.59 16.64 0.23
N SER A 15 1.68 17.75 -0.50
CA SER A 15 0.65 18.79 -0.39
C SER A 15 -0.69 18.20 -0.84
N LYS A 16 -1.83 18.72 -0.30
CA LYS A 16 -3.18 18.24 -0.68
C LYS A 16 -3.39 18.15 -2.19
N PHE A 17 -2.75 19.04 -2.93
CA PHE A 17 -2.83 19.13 -4.39
C PHE A 17 -2.02 18.05 -5.12
N GLU A 18 -0.82 17.71 -4.63
CA GLU A 18 -0.03 16.60 -5.15
C GLU A 18 -0.72 15.25 -4.89
N TYR A 19 -1.37 15.09 -3.73
CA TYR A 19 -2.14 13.88 -3.39
C TYR A 19 -3.29 13.67 -4.39
N MET A 20 -4.06 14.72 -4.66
CA MET A 20 -5.18 14.65 -5.60
C MET A 20 -4.72 14.34 -7.04
N ARG A 21 -3.62 14.94 -7.51
CA ARG A 21 -3.04 14.58 -8.82
C ARG A 21 -2.53 13.15 -8.87
N HIS A 22 -1.94 12.66 -7.78
CA HIS A 22 -1.47 11.28 -7.72
C HIS A 22 -2.63 10.28 -7.75
N ALA A 23 -3.71 10.56 -7.00
CA ALA A 23 -4.93 9.74 -7.06
C ALA A 23 -5.50 9.67 -8.49
N ILE A 24 -5.53 10.79 -9.23
CA ILE A 24 -5.94 10.83 -10.63
C ILE A 24 -4.97 10.06 -11.54
N SER A 25 -3.66 10.11 -11.28
CA SER A 25 -2.67 9.35 -12.06
C SER A 25 -2.81 7.84 -11.88
N ILE A 26 -3.17 7.38 -10.67
CA ILE A 26 -3.45 5.96 -10.39
C ILE A 26 -4.68 5.50 -11.17
N THR A 27 -5.76 6.29 -11.16
CA THR A 27 -6.99 5.92 -11.90
C THR A 27 -6.80 5.93 -13.42
N GLN A 28 -5.77 6.62 -13.93
CA GLN A 28 -5.41 6.67 -15.34
C GLN A 28 -4.38 5.59 -15.77
N GLY A 29 -4.05 4.63 -14.90
CA GLY A 29 -3.16 3.50 -15.24
C GLY A 29 -1.68 3.88 -15.42
N ARG A 30 -1.29 5.15 -15.20
CA ARG A 30 0.11 5.57 -15.18
C ARG A 30 0.68 5.37 -13.78
N ARG A 31 1.18 4.15 -13.51
CA ARG A 31 1.99 3.85 -12.32
C ARG A 31 3.37 4.48 -12.44
N ILE A 32 3.44 5.79 -12.24
CA ILE A 32 4.73 6.47 -12.09
C ILE A 32 5.19 6.21 -10.66
N PHE A 33 6.24 5.40 -10.51
CA PHE A 33 6.96 5.19 -9.25
C PHE A 33 7.34 6.56 -8.66
N GLN A 34 6.76 6.89 -7.51
CA GLN A 34 7.06 8.14 -6.82
C GLN A 34 7.91 7.85 -5.58
N PRO A 35 9.09 8.48 -5.43
CA PRO A 35 10.03 8.25 -4.32
C PRO A 35 9.48 8.62 -2.93
N LYS A 36 8.24 9.12 -2.87
CA LYS A 36 7.54 9.56 -1.65
C LYS A 36 6.64 8.49 -1.03
N ILE A 37 6.54 7.30 -1.63
CA ILE A 37 5.70 6.20 -1.14
C ILE A 37 6.59 5.14 -0.49
N THR A 38 6.30 4.79 0.76
CA THR A 38 6.96 3.66 1.44
C THR A 38 5.96 2.53 1.60
N HIS A 39 6.31 1.33 1.11
CA HIS A 39 5.54 0.12 1.33
C HIS A 39 6.18 -0.71 2.44
N ARG A 40 5.38 -1.23 3.38
CA ARG A 40 5.83 -2.09 4.49
C ARG A 40 4.82 -3.21 4.68
N ARG A 41 5.30 -4.43 4.97
CA ARG A 41 4.47 -5.54 5.42
C ARG A 41 4.71 -5.80 6.90
N VAL A 42 3.67 -5.75 7.71
CA VAL A 42 3.75 -5.86 9.19
C VAL A 42 2.58 -6.67 9.76
N LYS A 43 2.71 -7.19 10.97
CA LYS A 43 1.59 -7.83 11.69
C LYS A 43 0.80 -6.87 12.58
N SER A 44 1.45 -5.78 12.99
CA SER A 44 0.91 -4.78 13.89
C SER A 44 1.54 -3.43 13.57
N LEU A 45 0.76 -2.35 13.71
CA LEU A 45 1.26 -0.98 13.64
C LEU A 45 0.58 -0.10 14.68
N ARG A 46 1.28 0.95 15.12
CA ARG A 46 0.75 2.01 15.98
C ARG A 46 0.84 3.33 15.23
N ILE A 47 -0.25 4.07 15.22
CA ILE A 47 -0.36 5.38 14.58
C ILE A 47 -0.53 6.43 15.66
N SER A 48 0.24 7.51 15.59
CA SER A 48 0.14 8.68 16.46
C SER A 48 0.32 9.95 15.63
N ALA A 49 -0.29 11.04 16.08
CA ALA A 49 -0.17 12.35 15.49
C ALA A 49 -0.19 13.41 16.60
N ASP A 50 0.30 14.61 16.31
CA ASP A 50 0.36 15.73 17.27
C ASP A 50 -1.04 16.19 17.72
N HIS A 51 -2.04 15.99 16.86
CA HIS A 51 -3.45 16.21 17.15
C HIS A 51 -4.27 14.96 16.77
N PRO A 52 -5.42 14.69 17.41
CA PRO A 52 -6.29 13.60 17.03
C PRO A 52 -6.73 13.71 15.57
N VAL A 53 -6.45 12.67 14.79
CA VAL A 53 -6.84 12.55 13.38
C VAL A 53 -7.85 11.42 13.26
N GLU A 54 -8.96 11.67 12.57
CA GLU A 54 -10.00 10.66 12.32
C GLU A 54 -9.41 9.48 11.53
N ILE A 55 -9.76 8.27 11.97
CA ILE A 55 -9.40 7.01 11.31
C ILE A 55 -10.64 6.49 10.61
N GLN A 56 -10.48 6.00 9.38
CA GLN A 56 -11.57 5.37 8.64
C GLN A 56 -11.26 3.89 8.40
N ALA A 57 -12.27 3.04 8.60
CA ALA A 57 -12.24 1.62 8.29
C ALA A 57 -13.48 1.27 7.46
N ASP A 58 -13.29 0.58 6.33
CA ASP A 58 -14.37 0.18 5.42
C ASP A 58 -15.30 1.34 4.98
N GLY A 59 -14.75 2.55 4.87
CA GLY A 59 -15.49 3.76 4.48
C GLY A 59 -16.28 4.43 5.62
N LEU A 60 -16.15 3.97 6.86
CA LEU A 60 -16.81 4.53 8.03
C LEU A 60 -15.80 5.11 9.04
N PRO A 61 -16.13 6.20 9.74
CA PRO A 61 -15.32 6.69 10.85
C PRO A 61 -15.17 5.63 11.94
N HIS A 62 -13.94 5.43 12.40
CA HIS A 62 -13.54 4.41 13.37
C HIS A 62 -12.59 4.98 14.44
N GLY A 63 -12.97 6.11 15.02
CA GLY A 63 -12.22 6.76 16.09
C GLY A 63 -11.10 7.68 15.60
N HIS A 64 -10.13 7.93 16.46
CA HIS A 64 -9.05 8.90 16.22
C HIS A 64 -7.70 8.34 16.64
N THR A 65 -6.62 8.95 16.14
CA THR A 65 -5.27 8.71 16.67
C THR A 65 -5.17 9.18 18.14
N PRO A 66 -4.35 8.49 18.98
CA PRO A 66 -3.52 7.34 18.65
C PRO A 66 -4.31 6.03 18.53
N ALA A 67 -3.91 5.15 17.62
CA ALA A 67 -4.56 3.87 17.40
C ALA A 67 -3.56 2.74 17.12
N VAL A 68 -4.01 1.50 17.33
CA VAL A 68 -3.25 0.28 17.07
C VAL A 68 -4.05 -0.60 16.14
N VAL A 69 -3.42 -1.02 15.04
CA VAL A 69 -4.01 -1.95 14.07
C VAL A 69 -3.20 -3.25 14.10
N ARG A 70 -3.90 -4.39 14.12
CA ARG A 70 -3.29 -5.74 14.15
C ARG A 70 -4.02 -6.68 13.22
N VAL A 71 -3.26 -7.54 12.54
CA VAL A 71 -3.81 -8.67 11.80
C VAL A 71 -4.22 -9.76 12.78
N VAL A 72 -5.39 -10.34 12.57
CA VAL A 72 -5.85 -11.56 13.23
C VAL A 72 -5.91 -12.66 12.16
N PRO A 73 -4.86 -13.49 12.02
CA PRO A 73 -4.81 -14.52 10.99
C PRO A 73 -5.95 -15.52 11.16
N GLY A 74 -6.62 -15.88 10.08
CA GLY A 74 -7.71 -16.86 10.11
C GLY A 74 -8.96 -16.41 10.88
N ALA A 75 -9.16 -15.10 11.07
CA ALA A 75 -10.33 -14.58 11.80
C ALA A 75 -11.67 -14.94 11.16
N LEU A 76 -11.70 -15.20 9.85
CA LEU A 76 -12.91 -15.48 9.09
C LEU A 76 -12.71 -16.71 8.20
N SER A 77 -13.69 -17.62 8.21
CA SER A 77 -13.79 -18.71 7.25
C SER A 77 -14.75 -18.30 6.14
N VAL A 78 -14.22 -18.13 4.92
CA VAL A 78 -14.97 -17.63 3.76
C VAL A 78 -15.04 -18.73 2.70
N ARG A 79 -16.21 -18.87 2.06
CA ARG A 79 -16.37 -19.75 0.90
C ARG A 79 -15.94 -19.00 -0.35
N VAL A 80 -14.99 -19.55 -1.10
CA VAL A 80 -14.52 -19.02 -2.37
C VAL A 80 -14.89 -19.96 -3.52
N PRO A 81 -15.15 -19.44 -4.74
CA PRO A 81 -15.32 -20.28 -5.92
C PRO A 81 -14.05 -21.10 -6.18
N THR A 82 -14.21 -22.36 -6.61
CA THR A 82 -13.08 -23.22 -7.01
C THR A 82 -12.51 -22.85 -8.38
N THR A 83 -13.21 -22.02 -9.15
CA THR A 83 -12.75 -21.55 -10.45
C THR A 83 -11.79 -20.38 -10.26
N ASN A 84 -10.55 -20.53 -10.72
CA ASN A 84 -9.61 -19.42 -10.78
C ASN A 84 -10.15 -18.38 -11.77
N VAL A 85 -10.67 -17.27 -11.25
CA VAL A 85 -11.18 -16.16 -12.04
C VAL A 85 -10.01 -15.22 -12.32
N PRO A 86 -9.62 -14.99 -13.59
CA PRO A 86 -8.53 -14.07 -13.92
C PRO A 86 -8.82 -12.69 -13.30
N GLY A 87 -7.89 -12.20 -12.46
CA GLY A 87 -8.00 -10.93 -11.74
C GLY A 87 -8.13 -11.02 -10.22
N LEU A 88 -8.26 -12.22 -9.63
CA LEU A 88 -8.29 -12.40 -8.16
C LEU A 88 -6.90 -12.64 -7.52
N HIS A 89 -5.86 -12.85 -8.33
CA HIS A 89 -4.47 -12.91 -7.91
C HIS A 89 -3.65 -11.86 -8.68
N GLU A 90 -3.79 -10.59 -8.32
CA GLU A 90 -2.66 -9.66 -8.53
C GLU A 90 -1.71 -9.84 -7.36
N GLU A 91 -0.79 -10.78 -7.49
CA GLU A 91 0.40 -10.74 -6.65
C GLU A 91 1.14 -9.44 -6.97
N PHE A 92 1.04 -8.46 -6.07
CA PHE A 92 1.89 -7.29 -6.07
C PHE A 92 3.33 -7.69 -5.67
N TYR A 93 3.97 -8.55 -6.47
CA TYR A 93 5.42 -8.69 -6.45
C TYR A 93 5.99 -7.41 -7.08
N ILE A 94 6.44 -6.49 -6.22
CA ILE A 94 7.51 -5.58 -6.61
C ILE A 94 8.77 -6.45 -6.67
N GLU A 95 9.04 -7.06 -7.82
CA GLU A 95 10.41 -7.46 -8.12
C GLU A 95 11.24 -6.18 -8.09
N ALA A 96 12.08 -6.07 -7.05
CA ALA A 96 13.19 -5.16 -7.04
C ALA A 96 14.08 -5.54 -8.22
N ASN A 97 13.94 -4.81 -9.32
CA ASN A 97 14.73 -5.03 -10.53
C ASN A 97 16.22 -4.76 -10.20
N PRO A 98 17.11 -5.77 -10.22
CA PRO A 98 18.53 -5.60 -9.91
C PRO A 98 19.33 -4.96 -11.06
N ASP A 99 18.72 -4.73 -12.23
CA ASP A 99 19.45 -4.59 -13.49
C ASP A 99 19.72 -3.13 -13.92
N LEU A 100 19.92 -2.21 -12.97
CA LEU A 100 20.33 -0.82 -13.26
C LEU A 100 21.78 -0.50 -12.85
N GLU A 101 22.68 -1.48 -12.93
CA GLU A 101 24.13 -1.21 -13.02
C GLU A 101 24.72 -1.86 -14.28
N THR A 102 24.68 -1.14 -15.41
CA THR A 102 25.77 -1.02 -16.40
C THR A 102 25.27 -0.36 -17.68
N SER A 103 25.19 0.98 -17.72
CA SER A 103 25.22 1.70 -19.00
C SER A 103 25.57 3.18 -18.85
N SER A 104 26.81 3.46 -18.43
CA SER A 104 27.43 4.77 -18.65
C SER A 104 28.95 4.69 -18.59
N LEU A 105 29.57 3.96 -19.51
CA LEU A 105 30.99 4.19 -19.84
C LEU A 105 31.32 3.63 -21.24
N ASN A 106 30.89 4.35 -22.27
CA ASN A 106 31.66 4.51 -23.51
C ASN A 106 31.00 5.58 -24.41
N ARG A 107 31.44 6.83 -24.25
CA ARG A 107 31.47 7.78 -25.34
C ARG A 107 32.94 7.95 -25.73
N ARG A 108 33.26 7.48 -26.94
CA ARG A 108 34.35 8.04 -27.74
C ARG A 108 34.02 9.49 -28.07
#